data_AF-A0A7V4PR31-F1
#
_entry.id   AF-A0A7V4PR31-F1
#
_cell.length_a   1.000
_cell.length_b   1.000
_cell.length_c   1.000
_cell.angle_alpha   90.00
_cell.angle_beta   90.00
_cell.angle_gamma   90.00
#
_symmetry.space_group_name_H-M   'P 1'
#
loop_
_entity.id
_entity.type
_entity.pdbx_description
1 polymer ?
#
loop_
_entity_poly.entity_id
_entity_poly.type
_entity_poly.pdbx_seq_one_letter_code
_entity_poly.pdbx_strand_id
1 'polypeptide(L)'
;MQVDDRLWSSATNIGTNPTFGKGPRTVESYLFDFSGDLYWRSVRLFFVRRVRDEKKFSCAESLVEQMREDVRRAQELLSQAPKPDNAWLGK
;
A
#
# COMPACT_ATOMS: atom_id res chain seq x y z
N MET A 1 -1.92 -2.78 7.23
CA MET A 1 -3.36 -2.60 7.07
C MET A 1 -4.11 -3.52 8.02
N GLN A 2 -5.07 -3.01 8.78
CA GLN A 2 -5.97 -3.83 9.57
C GLN A 2 -7.26 -4.08 8.79
N VAL A 3 -7.69 -5.34 8.80
CA VAL A 3 -8.98 -5.81 8.32
C VAL A 3 -9.55 -6.67 9.43
N ASP A 4 -10.70 -6.27 9.98
CA ASP A 4 -11.25 -6.87 11.20
C ASP A 4 -10.17 -6.91 12.31
N ASP A 5 -9.88 -8.08 12.88
CA ASP A 5 -8.86 -8.27 13.92
C ASP A 5 -7.47 -8.69 13.38
N ARG A 6 -7.28 -8.67 12.06
CA ARG A 6 -6.02 -9.11 11.43
C ARG A 6 -5.23 -7.97 10.83
N LEU A 7 -3.92 -8.01 11.09
CA LEU A 7 -2.94 -7.10 10.48
C LEU A 7 -2.27 -7.77 9.29
N TRP A 8 -2.33 -7.08 8.15
CA TRP A 8 -1.70 -7.46 6.90
C TRP A 8 -0.63 -6.44 6.53
N SER A 9 0.52 -6.93 6.06
CA SER A 9 1.51 -6.08 5.41
C SER A 9 0.98 -5.61 4.06
N SER A 10 1.26 -4.36 3.70
CA SER A 10 0.76 -3.81 2.44
C SER A 10 1.65 -2.69 1.91
N ALA A 11 1.67 -2.54 0.59
CA ALA A 11 2.14 -1.34 -0.09
C ALA A 11 0.93 -0.48 -0.49
N THR A 12 0.97 0.82 -0.21
CA THR A 12 -0.15 1.73 -0.51
C THR A 12 0.31 2.86 -1.42
N ASN A 13 -0.39 3.03 -2.54
CA ASN A 13 -0.30 4.21 -3.39
C ASN A 13 -1.33 5.26 -2.94
N ILE A 14 -0.91 6.51 -2.82
CA ILE A 14 -1.81 7.65 -2.60
C ILE A 14 -1.46 8.69 -3.65
N GLY A 15 -2.37 8.94 -4.58
CA GLY A 15 -2.00 9.63 -5.80
C GLY A 15 -3.17 10.01 -6.69
N THR A 16 -2.90 10.70 -7.78
CA THR A 16 -3.91 11.06 -8.80
C THR A 16 -3.77 10.24 -10.08
N ASN A 17 -2.93 9.20 -10.06
CA ASN A 17 -2.59 8.34 -11.19
C ASN A 17 -2.20 9.12 -12.46
N PRO A 18 -1.05 9.84 -12.45
CA PRO A 18 -0.65 10.76 -13.53
C PRO A 18 -0.44 10.09 -14.90
N THR A 19 -0.38 8.75 -14.94
CA THR A 19 -0.23 7.96 -16.16
C THR A 19 -1.53 7.89 -16.97
N PHE A 20 -2.70 7.88 -16.31
CA PHE A 20 -4.00 7.73 -16.96
C PHE A 20 -4.86 9.02 -16.97
N GLY A 21 -4.33 10.13 -16.44
CA GLY A 21 -4.98 11.44 -16.40
C GLY A 21 -4.96 12.07 -15.00
N LYS A 22 -5.45 13.30 -14.85
CA LYS A 22 -5.65 13.92 -13.52
C LYS A 22 -7.00 13.47 -12.96
N GLY A 23 -7.07 12.22 -12.52
CA GLY A 23 -8.23 11.69 -11.80
C GLY A 23 -8.34 12.25 -10.38
N PRO A 24 -9.41 11.92 -9.64
CA PRO A 24 -9.47 12.19 -8.21
C PRO A 24 -8.30 11.50 -7.49
N ARG A 25 -7.93 12.03 -6.32
CA ARG A 25 -6.94 11.34 -5.47
C ARG A 25 -7.49 9.99 -5.03
N THR A 26 -6.77 8.92 -5.31
CA THR A 26 -7.07 7.56 -4.86
C THR A 26 -6.13 7.14 -3.73
N VAL A 27 -6.58 6.16 -2.96
CA VAL A 27 -5.77 5.43 -1.98
C VAL A 27 -5.94 3.95 -2.32
N GLU A 28 -4.89 3.34 -2.84
CA GLU A 28 -4.91 1.97 -3.35
C GLU A 28 -3.89 1.16 -2.58
N SER A 29 -4.31 0.04 -1.98
CA SER A 29 -3.44 -0.78 -1.14
C SER A 29 -3.37 -2.20 -1.66
N TYR A 30 -2.15 -2.69 -1.89
CA TYR A 30 -1.86 -4.08 -2.23
C TYR A 30 -1.43 -4.81 -0.96
N LEU A 31 -2.27 -5.74 -0.49
CA LEU A 31 -1.97 -6.59 0.67
C LEU A 31 -1.09 -7.75 0.25
N PHE A 32 -0.02 -8.00 1.00
CA PHE A 32 0.86 -9.13 0.77
C PHE A 32 0.24 -10.41 1.32
N ASP A 33 0.42 -11.51 0.57
CA ASP A 33 -0.02 -12.86 0.94
C ASP A 33 -1.52 -12.99 1.26
N PHE A 34 -2.33 -12.04 0.78
CA PHE A 34 -3.78 -12.04 0.94
C PHE A 34 -4.47 -12.58 -0.31
N SER A 35 -5.52 -13.38 -0.11
CA SER A 35 -6.41 -13.83 -1.17
C SER A 35 -7.87 -13.66 -0.76
N GLY A 36 -8.71 -13.29 -1.74
CA GLY A 36 -10.13 -13.02 -1.54
C GLY A 36 -10.49 -11.55 -1.72
N ASP A 37 -11.72 -11.21 -1.34
CA ASP A 37 -12.30 -9.89 -1.53
C ASP A 37 -12.53 -9.17 -0.20
N LEU A 38 -12.29 -7.85 -0.20
CA LEU A 38 -12.49 -6.96 0.94
C LEU A 38 -13.65 -5.96 0.74
N TYR A 39 -14.48 -6.16 -0.29
CA TYR A 39 -15.64 -5.31 -0.52
C TYR A 39 -16.53 -5.25 0.73
N TRP A 40 -17.05 -4.06 1.01
CA TRP A 40 -17.92 -3.77 2.15
C TRP A 40 -17.27 -3.93 3.53
N ARG A 41 -15.97 -4.21 3.62
CA ARG A 41 -15.23 -4.23 4.89
C ARG A 41 -14.64 -2.88 5.21
N SER A 42 -14.71 -2.51 6.49
CA SER A 42 -13.95 -1.38 7.01
C SER A 42 -12.50 -1.79 7.20
N VAL A 43 -11.60 -0.91 6.79
CA VAL A 43 -10.15 -1.17 6.82
C VAL A 43 -9.44 0.03 7.43
N ARG A 44 -8.31 -0.22 8.08
CA ARG A 44 -7.46 0.84 8.64
C ARG A 44 -6.04 0.73 8.10
N LEU A 45 -5.50 1.83 7.60
CA LEU A 45 -4.12 1.92 7.15
C LEU A 45 -3.24 2.51 8.25
N PHE A 46 -2.06 1.92 8.40
CA PHE A 46 -1.00 2.41 9.27
C PHE A 46 0.19 2.70 8.38
N PHE A 47 0.53 3.98 8.20
CA PHE A 47 1.67 4.37 7.38
C PHE A 47 2.95 4.24 8.19
N VAL A 48 3.83 3.36 7.74
CA VAL A 48 5.12 3.10 8.42
C VAL A 48 6.22 3.97 7.82
N ARG A 49 6.37 3.94 6.50
CA ARG A 49 7.41 4.69 5.80
C ARG A 49 6.99 5.00 4.38
N ARG A 50 7.42 6.16 3.89
CA ARG A 50 7.27 6.56 2.49
C ARG A 50 8.35 5.88 1.64
N VAL A 51 7.94 5.23 0.54
CA VAL A 51 8.87 4.56 -0.39
C VAL A 51 9.40 5.52 -1.45
N ARG A 52 8.53 6.29 -2.12
CA ARG A 52 8.91 7.26 -3.17
C ARG A 52 7.80 8.29 -3.45
N ASP A 53 8.11 9.29 -4.27
CA ASP A 53 7.12 10.16 -4.93
C ASP A 53 6.38 9.46 -6.09
N GLU A 54 5.25 10.03 -6.52
CA GLU A 54 4.56 9.60 -7.74
C GLU A 54 5.47 9.82 -8.96
N LYS A 55 5.42 8.88 -9.92
CA LYS A 55 6.25 8.89 -11.12
C LYS A 55 5.36 8.57 -12.31
N LYS A 56 5.52 9.32 -13.40
CA LYS A 56 4.91 8.99 -14.69
C LYS A 56 5.80 7.98 -15.42
N PHE A 57 5.17 7.00 -16.05
CA PHE A 57 5.86 5.94 -16.78
C PHE A 57 5.61 6.10 -18.28
N SER A 58 6.60 5.71 -19.09
CA SER A 58 6.53 5.77 -20.55
C SER A 58 5.75 4.60 -21.14
N CYS A 59 5.71 3.46 -20.44
CA CYS A 59 4.99 2.26 -20.86
C CYS A 59 4.57 1.40 -19.66
N ALA A 60 3.66 0.44 -19.89
CA ALA A 60 3.13 -0.45 -18.87
C ALA A 60 4.23 -1.33 -18.24
N GLU A 61 5.19 -1.80 -19.03
CA GLU A 61 6.29 -2.65 -18.57
C GLU A 61 7.15 -1.90 -17.54
N SER A 62 7.45 -0.62 -17.79
CA SER A 62 8.21 0.21 -16.85
C SER A 62 7.46 0.51 -15.55
N LEU A 63 6.12 0.59 -15.62
CA LEU A 63 5.27 0.70 -14.43
C LEU A 63 5.30 -0.59 -13.62
N VAL A 64 5.12 -1.75 -14.27
CA VAL A 64 5.13 -3.07 -13.61
C VAL A 64 6.47 -3.32 -12.92
N GLU A 65 7.58 -3.00 -13.57
CA GLU A 65 8.90 -3.18 -12.99
C GLU A 65 9.10 -2.30 -11.76
N GLN A 66 8.67 -1.03 -11.81
CA GLN A 66 8.71 -0.17 -10.63
C GLN A 66 7.80 -0.70 -9.51
N MET A 67 6.59 -1.19 -9.83
CA MET A 67 5.69 -1.76 -8.83
C MET A 67 6.31 -2.96 -8.11
N ARG A 68 7.05 -3.82 -8.83
CA ARG A 68 7.79 -4.94 -8.21
C ARG A 68 8.86 -4.45 -7.25
N GLU A 69 9.64 -3.45 -7.64
CA GLU A 69 10.67 -2.87 -6.77
C GLU A 69 10.05 -2.17 -5.55
N ASP A 70 8.93 -1.47 -5.73
CA ASP A 70 8.20 -0.82 -4.64
C ASP A 70 7.70 -1.85 -3.62
N VAL A 71 7.17 -3.00 -4.09
CA VAL A 71 6.74 -4.12 -3.24
C VAL A 71 7.92 -4.72 -2.48
N ARG A 72 9.02 -5.03 -3.18
CA ARG A 72 10.26 -5.56 -2.58
C ARG A 72 10.75 -4.64 -1.48
N ARG A 73 10.83 -3.34 -1.76
CA ARG A 73 11.28 -2.33 -0.80
C ARG A 73 10.33 -2.18 0.39
N ALA A 74 9.02 -2.22 0.16
CA ALA A 74 8.03 -2.18 1.21
C ALA A 74 8.15 -3.40 2.14
N GLN A 75 8.38 -4.61 1.60
CA GLN A 75 8.63 -5.81 2.40
C GLN A 75 9.88 -5.69 3.27
N GLU A 76 11.00 -5.19 2.71
CA GLU A 76 12.23 -4.94 3.47
C GLU A 76 12.06 -3.93 4.61
N LEU A 77 11.29 -2.87 4.37
CA LEU A 77 11.02 -1.85 5.38
C LEU A 77 10.11 -2.38 6.49
N LEU A 78 9.11 -3.19 6.13
CA LEU A 78 8.17 -3.77 7.08
C LEU A 78 8.78 -4.89 7.92
N SER A 79 9.76 -5.64 7.42
CA SER A 79 10.44 -6.68 8.20
C SER A 79 11.23 -6.12 9.40
N GLN A 80 11.58 -4.84 9.34
CA GLN A 80 12.29 -4.11 10.39
C GLN A 80 11.37 -3.22 11.23
N ALA A 81 10.11 -3.07 10.83
CA ALA A 81 9.17 -2.17 11.49
C ALA A 81 8.50 -2.85 12.69
N PRO A 82 8.25 -2.11 13.78
CA PRO A 82 7.38 -2.61 14.84
C PRO A 82 5.98 -2.87 14.26
N LYS A 83 5.36 -3.97 14.68
CA LYS A 83 3.95 -4.20 14.38
C LYS A 83 3.12 -3.19 15.18
N PRO A 84 2.05 -2.61 14.58
CA PRO A 84 1.10 -1.80 15.33
C PRO A 84 0.60 -2.59 16.53
N ASP A 85 0.70 -2.03 17.73
CA ASP A 85 0.18 -2.62 18.95
C ASP A 85 -1.12 -1.92 19.39
N ASN A 86 -1.65 -2.34 20.53
CA ASN A 86 -2.90 -1.80 21.08
C ASN A 86 -2.84 -0.28 21.35
N ALA A 87 -1.67 0.34 21.48
CA ALA A 87 -1.52 1.78 21.64
C ALA A 87 -1.74 2.55 20.32
N TRP A 88 -1.44 1.92 19.17
CA TRP A 88 -1.73 2.46 17.84
C TRP A 88 -3.16 2.22 17.41
N LEU A 89 -3.75 1.14 17.92
CA LEU A 89 -5.09 0.70 17.54
C LEU A 89 -6.19 1.54 18.17
N GLY A 90 -5.91 2.31 19.23
CA GLY A 90 -6.84 3.27 19.83
C GLY A 90 -8.14 2.63 20.31
N LYS A 91 -8.49 2.85 21.58
CA LYS A 91 -9.91 2.72 21.96
C LYS A 91 -10.81 3.52 21.01
#